data_AF-A0ABD5ZTS5-F1
#
_entry.id   AF-A0ABD5ZTS5-F1
#
_cell.length_a   1.000
_cell.length_b   1.000
_cell.length_c   1.000
_cell.angle_alpha   90.00
_cell.angle_beta   90.00
_cell.angle_gamma   90.00
#
_symmetry.space_group_name_H-M   'P 1'
#
loop_
_entity.id
_entity.type
_entity.pdbx_description
1 polymer ?
#
loop_
_entity_poly.entity_id
_entity_poly.type
_entity_poly.pdbx_seq_one_letter_code
_entity_poly.pdbx_strand_id
1 'polypeptide(L)'
;MTRRRHRGQLVLLAAAVVVTALVPMLLAYAQLGYAGDVTVAPDERRTLSDGKRVLERSVAEATRAVSSGTEADQHRLAVDVAADRLDPAVARVETSATDRGVTVAVGRNASAARRWAASDCPRGPDRAFGACHLTDGFVTQTRANTTALVAVAVDVRVRGPGGETRATFVVRDVRGAVADRRIGRRSNDE
;
A
#
# COMPACT_ATOMS: atom_id res chain seq x y z
N MET A 1 20.02 -42.72 -41.50
CA MET A 1 19.76 -41.29 -41.16
C MET A 1 18.74 -41.10 -40.01
N THR A 2 18.72 -41.95 -38.97
CA THR A 2 17.63 -41.95 -37.95
C THR A 2 18.03 -41.60 -36.51
N ARG A 3 19.33 -41.62 -36.13
CA ARG A 3 19.74 -41.31 -34.74
C ARG A 3 19.76 -39.81 -34.37
N ARG A 4 19.89 -38.89 -35.34
CA ARG A 4 19.88 -37.44 -35.06
C ARG A 4 18.48 -36.89 -34.78
N ARG A 5 17.43 -37.47 -35.39
CA ARG A 5 16.03 -37.08 -35.17
C ARG A 5 15.58 -37.35 -33.74
N HIS A 6 16.05 -38.45 -33.12
CA HIS A 6 15.65 -38.82 -31.76
C HIS A 6 16.31 -37.96 -30.67
N ARG A 7 17.59 -37.58 -30.84
CA ARG A 7 18.25 -36.64 -29.92
C ARG A 7 17.69 -35.22 -30.06
N GLY A 8 17.39 -34.78 -31.27
CA GLY A 8 16.71 -33.50 -31.49
C GLY A 8 15.33 -33.45 -30.85
N GLN A 9 14.56 -34.55 -30.92
CA GLN A 9 13.25 -34.68 -30.26
C GLN A 9 13.35 -34.68 -28.74
N LEU A 10 14.34 -35.36 -28.15
CA LEU A 10 14.55 -35.34 -26.69
C LEU A 10 14.94 -33.96 -26.18
N VAL A 11 15.75 -33.21 -26.94
CA VAL A 11 16.13 -31.83 -26.59
C VAL A 11 14.92 -30.89 -26.67
N LEU A 12 14.06 -31.04 -27.68
CA LEU A 12 12.83 -30.25 -27.80
C LEU A 12 11.84 -30.55 -26.68
N LEU A 13 11.68 -31.82 -26.30
CA LEU A 13 10.85 -32.22 -25.17
C LEU A 13 11.40 -31.67 -23.84
N ALA A 14 12.70 -31.77 -23.60
CA ALA A 14 13.32 -31.23 -22.40
C ALA A 14 13.18 -29.70 -22.32
N ALA A 15 13.39 -28.99 -23.44
CA ALA A 15 13.20 -27.54 -23.51
C ALA A 15 11.73 -27.14 -23.23
N ALA A 16 10.76 -27.87 -23.80
CA ALA A 16 9.34 -27.62 -23.55
C ALA A 16 8.97 -27.83 -22.07
N VAL A 17 9.52 -28.85 -21.41
CA VAL A 17 9.33 -29.10 -19.98
C VAL A 17 9.91 -27.97 -19.13
N VAL A 18 11.12 -27.48 -19.46
CA VAL A 18 11.73 -26.35 -18.74
C VAL A 18 10.93 -25.06 -18.92
N VAL A 19 10.46 -24.76 -20.14
CA VAL A 19 9.63 -23.58 -20.40
C VAL A 19 8.31 -23.66 -19.63
N THR A 20 7.60 -24.80 -19.69
CA THR A 20 6.34 -24.98 -18.97
C THR A 20 6.50 -24.97 -17.45
N ALA A 21 7.65 -25.40 -16.91
CA ALA A 21 7.98 -25.31 -15.49
C ALA A 21 8.31 -23.87 -15.05
N LEU A 22 8.83 -23.02 -15.94
CA LEU A 22 9.14 -21.61 -15.65
C LEU A 22 7.93 -20.68 -15.75
N VAL A 23 6.89 -21.06 -16.52
CA VAL A 23 5.64 -20.31 -16.66
C VAL A 23 4.98 -19.97 -15.31
N PRO A 24 4.79 -20.90 -14.35
CA PRO A 24 4.16 -20.57 -13.07
C PRO A 24 5.00 -19.58 -12.23
N MET A 25 6.33 -19.62 -12.32
CA MET A 25 7.20 -18.66 -11.62
C MET A 25 7.11 -17.25 -12.25
N LEU A 26 7.04 -17.18 -13.58
CA LEU A 26 6.76 -15.95 -14.32
C LEU A 26 5.35 -15.43 -14.04
N LEU A 27 4.35 -16.31 -13.91
CA LEU A 27 2.98 -15.94 -13.53
C LEU A 27 2.91 -15.45 -12.08
N ALA A 28 3.69 -16.01 -11.16
CA ALA A 28 3.78 -15.50 -9.78
C ALA A 28 4.46 -14.11 -9.75
N TYR A 29 5.52 -13.92 -10.54
CA TYR A 29 6.18 -12.61 -10.69
C TYR A 29 5.28 -11.60 -11.40
N ALA A 30 4.50 -12.06 -12.38
CA ALA A 30 3.47 -11.27 -13.01
C ALA A 30 2.39 -10.95 -11.97
N GLN A 31 1.87 -11.88 -11.17
CA GLN A 31 0.87 -11.58 -10.13
C GLN A 31 1.34 -10.53 -9.10
N LEU A 32 2.65 -10.44 -8.83
CA LEU A 32 3.24 -9.38 -8.01
C LEU A 32 3.26 -7.99 -8.70
N GLY A 33 3.07 -7.93 -10.03
CA GLY A 33 2.99 -6.70 -10.85
C GLY A 33 1.78 -6.57 -11.79
N TYR A 34 0.89 -7.56 -11.85
CA TYR A 34 -0.26 -7.69 -12.75
C TYR A 34 -1.43 -7.04 -12.03
N ALA A 35 -1.39 -5.71 -12.01
CA ALA A 35 -2.63 -4.97 -12.15
C ALA A 35 -3.18 -5.39 -13.51
N GLY A 36 -4.42 -5.89 -13.55
CA GLY A 36 -5.11 -6.20 -14.80
C GLY A 36 -4.93 -5.04 -15.77
N ASP A 37 -4.87 -5.34 -17.06
CA ASP A 37 -4.74 -4.36 -18.13
C ASP A 37 -5.93 -3.39 -18.08
N VAL A 38 -5.78 -2.38 -17.24
CA VAL A 38 -6.61 -1.21 -17.11
C VAL A 38 -5.73 -0.13 -17.69
N THR A 39 -6.17 0.47 -18.78
CA THR A 39 -5.51 1.60 -19.45
C THR A 39 -5.54 2.83 -18.54
N VAL A 40 -4.80 2.79 -17.43
CA VAL A 40 -4.50 3.96 -16.61
C VAL A 40 -3.46 4.75 -17.39
N ALA A 41 -3.77 6.01 -17.67
CA ALA A 41 -2.86 6.86 -18.44
C ALA A 41 -1.47 6.82 -17.77
N PRO A 42 -0.36 6.77 -18.53
CA PRO A 42 0.99 6.69 -17.96
C PRO A 42 1.26 7.76 -16.89
N ASP A 43 0.68 8.95 -17.05
CA ASP A 43 0.83 10.08 -16.13
C ASP A 43 0.04 9.91 -14.82
N GLU A 44 -1.14 9.29 -14.87
CA GLU A 44 -1.91 8.93 -13.68
C GLU A 44 -1.17 7.88 -12.83
N ARG A 45 -0.53 6.89 -13.48
CA ARG A 45 0.30 5.87 -12.80
C ARG A 45 1.53 6.46 -12.11
N ARG A 46 2.22 7.39 -12.79
CA ARG A 46 3.37 8.10 -12.21
C ARG A 46 2.92 8.94 -11.01
N THR A 47 1.84 9.70 -11.15
CA THR A 47 1.27 10.53 -10.07
C THR A 47 0.91 9.70 -8.84
N LEU A 48 0.27 8.54 -9.03
CA LEU A 48 -0.01 7.60 -7.94
C LEU A 48 1.26 7.07 -7.25
N SER A 49 2.28 6.76 -8.03
CA SER A 49 3.54 6.20 -7.51
C SER A 49 4.35 7.25 -6.73
N ASP A 50 4.35 8.49 -7.19
CA ASP A 50 5.02 9.60 -6.52
C ASP A 50 4.26 10.03 -5.26
N GLY A 51 2.93 10.14 -5.34
CA GLY A 51 2.08 10.38 -4.18
C GLY A 51 2.26 9.31 -3.11
N LYS A 52 2.31 8.03 -3.51
CA LYS A 52 2.61 6.91 -2.59
C LYS A 52 3.96 7.10 -1.88
N ARG A 53 5.03 7.41 -2.62
CA ARG A 53 6.37 7.61 -2.03
C ARG A 53 6.42 8.81 -1.07
N VAL A 54 5.69 9.88 -1.36
CA VAL A 54 5.56 11.02 -0.45
C VAL A 54 4.83 10.61 0.82
N LEU A 55 3.69 9.90 0.70
CA LEU A 55 2.93 9.41 1.85
C LEU A 55 3.73 8.45 2.73
N GLU A 56 4.46 7.50 2.13
CA GLU A 56 5.34 6.58 2.87
C GLU A 56 6.39 7.32 3.70
N ARG A 57 7.03 8.33 3.10
CA ARG A 57 8.01 9.17 3.81
C ARG A 57 7.36 9.94 4.95
N SER A 58 6.20 10.54 4.73
CA SER A 58 5.49 11.30 5.75
C SER A 58 4.94 10.43 6.88
N VAL A 59 4.53 9.19 6.61
CA VAL A 59 4.16 8.23 7.66
C VAL A 59 5.38 7.82 8.47
N ALA A 60 6.56 7.65 7.86
CA ALA A 60 7.79 7.39 8.60
C ALA A 60 8.19 8.59 9.51
N GLU A 61 7.99 9.82 9.04
CA GLU A 61 8.19 11.03 9.85
C GLU A 61 7.18 11.14 10.99
N ALA A 62 5.89 10.88 10.72
CA ALA A 62 4.83 10.84 11.73
C ALA A 62 5.12 9.79 12.80
N THR A 63 5.59 8.60 12.41
CA THR A 63 5.92 7.52 13.35
C THR A 63 7.03 7.93 14.31
N ARG A 64 8.09 8.59 13.81
CA ARG A 64 9.15 9.14 14.66
C ARG A 64 8.61 10.22 15.60
N ALA A 65 7.79 11.12 15.09
CA ALA A 65 7.21 12.21 15.87
C ALA A 65 6.34 11.71 17.03
N VAL A 66 5.47 10.73 16.75
CA VAL A 66 4.61 10.07 17.75
C VAL A 66 5.45 9.39 18.81
N SER A 67 6.46 8.62 18.40
CA SER A 67 7.32 7.88 19.34
C SER A 67 8.11 8.80 20.28
N SER A 68 8.47 10.01 19.84
CA SER A 68 9.18 11.00 20.67
C SER A 68 8.27 11.90 21.50
N GLY A 69 6.99 11.99 21.15
CA GLY A 69 6.07 13.00 21.68
C GLY A 69 4.90 12.43 22.49
N THR A 70 4.88 11.11 22.72
CA THR A 70 3.79 10.46 23.43
C THR A 70 4.27 9.46 24.46
N GLU A 71 3.58 9.48 25.60
CA GLU A 71 3.70 8.48 26.65
C GLU A 71 2.74 7.30 26.40
N ALA A 72 2.82 6.30 27.27
CA ALA A 72 1.92 5.15 27.26
C ALA A 72 0.43 5.56 27.25
N ASP A 73 -0.37 4.85 26.47
CA ASP A 73 -1.83 4.97 26.37
C ASP A 73 -2.37 6.34 25.90
N GLN A 74 -1.49 7.23 25.42
CA GLN A 74 -1.84 8.52 24.82
C GLN A 74 -2.28 8.41 23.35
N HIS A 75 -3.21 7.50 23.05
CA HIS A 75 -3.64 7.18 21.68
C HIS A 75 -4.22 8.36 20.90
N ARG A 76 -4.98 9.26 21.55
CA ARG A 76 -5.53 10.45 20.88
C ARG A 76 -4.43 11.43 20.50
N LEU A 77 -3.53 11.75 21.44
CA LEU A 77 -2.38 12.61 21.16
C LEU A 77 -1.48 12.03 20.06
N ALA A 78 -1.26 10.72 20.06
CA ALA A 78 -0.52 10.04 19.00
C ALA A 78 -1.17 10.23 17.62
N VAL A 79 -2.51 10.24 17.56
CA VAL A 79 -3.25 10.47 16.32
C VAL A 79 -3.17 11.93 15.90
N ASP A 80 -3.29 12.87 16.84
CA ASP A 80 -3.17 14.31 16.56
C ASP A 80 -1.77 14.64 16.01
N VAL A 81 -0.72 14.15 16.70
CA VAL A 81 0.68 14.30 16.23
C VAL A 81 0.88 13.66 14.86
N ALA A 82 0.27 12.49 14.61
CA ALA A 82 0.38 11.84 13.31
C ALA A 82 -0.34 12.62 12.20
N ALA A 83 -1.54 13.14 12.49
CA ALA A 83 -2.33 13.95 11.57
C ALA A 83 -1.61 15.26 11.24
N ASP A 84 -1.04 15.95 12.22
CA ASP A 84 -0.28 17.19 12.05
C ASP A 84 0.92 17.02 11.10
N ARG A 85 1.49 15.82 11.02
CA ARG A 85 2.58 15.50 10.09
C ARG A 85 2.09 15.02 8.73
N LEU A 86 0.96 14.31 8.68
CA LEU A 86 0.46 13.70 7.46
C LEU A 86 -0.35 14.68 6.60
N ASP A 87 -1.17 15.53 7.21
CA ASP A 87 -2.11 16.41 6.52
C ASP A 87 -1.42 17.42 5.58
N PRO A 88 -0.29 18.07 5.97
CA PRO A 88 0.47 18.91 5.04
C PRO A 88 1.05 18.13 3.86
N ALA A 89 1.41 16.86 4.04
CA ALA A 89 1.94 16.03 2.98
C ALA A 89 0.85 15.61 2.00
N VAL A 90 -0.34 15.27 2.51
CA VAL A 90 -1.54 15.02 1.71
C VAL A 90 -1.86 16.23 0.85
N ALA A 91 -1.95 17.42 1.45
CA ALA A 91 -2.24 18.66 0.72
C ALA A 91 -1.23 18.90 -0.43
N ARG A 92 0.07 18.68 -0.19
CA ARG A 92 1.10 18.78 -1.25
C ARG A 92 0.88 17.78 -2.39
N VAL A 93 0.50 16.54 -2.10
CA VAL A 93 0.19 15.54 -3.13
C VAL A 93 -1.00 15.99 -3.97
N GLU A 94 -2.08 16.45 -3.34
CA GLU A 94 -3.29 16.91 -4.01
C GLU A 94 -3.05 18.15 -4.89
N THR A 95 -2.30 19.14 -4.38
CA THR A 95 -1.93 20.33 -5.16
C THR A 95 -1.02 19.96 -6.34
N SER A 96 0.04 19.17 -6.12
CA SER A 96 0.97 18.80 -7.21
C SER A 96 0.33 17.96 -8.31
N ALA A 97 -0.74 17.23 -8.01
CA ALA A 97 -1.50 16.49 -8.99
C ALA A 97 -2.32 17.43 -9.87
N THR A 98 -2.94 18.45 -9.27
CA THR A 98 -3.74 19.45 -9.98
C THR A 98 -2.90 20.17 -11.03
N ASP A 99 -1.64 20.48 -10.73
CA ASP A 99 -0.69 21.08 -11.67
C ASP A 99 -0.41 20.21 -12.92
N ARG A 100 -0.68 18.89 -12.83
CA ARG A 100 -0.51 17.91 -13.91
C ARG A 100 -1.83 17.56 -14.61
N GLY A 101 -2.90 18.34 -14.37
CA GLY A 101 -4.20 18.14 -15.00
C GLY A 101 -4.99 16.95 -14.47
N VAL A 102 -4.64 16.43 -13.29
CA VAL A 102 -5.36 15.32 -12.62
C VAL A 102 -5.74 15.72 -11.20
N THR A 103 -6.96 15.42 -10.78
CA THR A 103 -7.38 15.69 -9.40
C THR A 103 -7.08 14.46 -8.54
N VAL A 104 -6.26 14.64 -7.50
CA VAL A 104 -6.04 13.61 -6.47
C VAL A 104 -6.74 14.04 -5.20
N ALA A 105 -7.44 13.10 -4.57
CA ALA A 105 -8.01 13.26 -3.23
C ALA A 105 -7.56 12.10 -2.35
N VAL A 106 -7.03 12.40 -1.16
CA VAL A 106 -6.59 11.40 -0.18
C VAL A 106 -7.46 11.51 1.07
N GLY A 107 -8.20 10.46 1.38
CA GLY A 107 -9.05 10.39 2.56
C GLY A 107 -8.60 9.28 3.50
N ARG A 108 -8.71 9.50 4.81
CA ARG A 108 -8.47 8.43 5.80
C ARG A 108 -9.57 7.37 5.73
N ASN A 109 -9.20 6.08 5.83
CA ASN A 109 -10.14 4.96 5.73
C ASN A 109 -10.19 4.11 7.01
N ALA A 110 -11.11 4.46 7.92
CA ALA A 110 -11.33 3.72 9.17
C ALA A 110 -11.75 2.27 8.96
N SER A 111 -12.46 1.95 7.87
CA SER A 111 -12.89 0.57 7.58
C SER A 111 -11.72 -0.32 7.17
N ALA A 112 -10.79 0.21 6.36
CA ALA A 112 -9.58 -0.50 5.95
C ALA A 112 -8.63 -0.66 7.14
N ALA A 113 -8.47 0.36 7.98
CA ALA A 113 -7.71 0.27 9.21
C ALA A 113 -8.26 -0.83 10.14
N ARG A 114 -9.58 -0.91 10.32
CA ARG A 114 -10.24 -1.97 11.11
C ARG A 114 -9.96 -3.36 10.56
N ARG A 115 -10.13 -3.55 9.25
CA ARG A 115 -9.87 -4.85 8.60
C ARG A 115 -8.41 -5.27 8.77
N TRP A 116 -7.48 -4.35 8.52
CA TRP A 116 -6.06 -4.59 8.69
C TRP A 116 -5.70 -4.90 10.14
N ALA A 117 -6.20 -4.14 11.12
CA ALA A 117 -5.87 -4.37 12.52
C ALA A 117 -6.37 -5.73 13.03
N ALA A 118 -7.47 -6.25 12.49
CA ALA A 118 -7.98 -7.57 12.86
C ALA A 118 -6.99 -8.70 12.51
N SER A 119 -6.37 -8.64 11.32
CA SER A 119 -5.46 -9.68 10.81
C SER A 119 -3.98 -9.41 11.14
N ASP A 120 -3.56 -8.16 11.09
CA ASP A 120 -2.14 -7.77 11.00
C ASP A 120 -1.62 -6.94 12.18
N CYS A 121 -2.48 -6.62 13.17
CA CYS A 121 -2.04 -5.93 14.37
C CYS A 121 -0.94 -6.75 15.07
N PRO A 122 0.26 -6.19 15.28
CA PRO A 122 1.34 -6.87 15.98
C PRO A 122 0.91 -7.29 17.39
N ARG A 123 1.27 -8.51 17.77
CA ARG A 123 1.05 -9.08 19.10
C ARG A 123 2.35 -9.72 19.58
N GLY A 124 2.51 -9.87 20.89
CA GLY A 124 3.67 -10.56 21.46
C GLY A 124 3.55 -10.76 22.97
N PRO A 125 4.47 -11.53 23.57
CA PRO A 125 4.46 -11.83 25.00
C PRO A 125 4.76 -10.60 25.88
N ASP A 126 4.51 -10.73 27.18
CA ASP A 126 4.98 -9.82 28.25
C ASP A 126 4.66 -8.34 28.08
N ARG A 127 3.49 -8.02 27.52
CA ARG A 127 3.03 -6.64 27.26
C ARG A 127 3.98 -5.81 26.37
N ALA A 128 4.86 -6.47 25.60
CA ALA A 128 5.67 -5.80 24.59
C ALA A 128 4.81 -5.07 23.56
N PHE A 129 3.60 -5.58 23.33
CA PHE A 129 2.58 -5.00 22.45
C PHE A 129 1.24 -4.97 23.18
N GLY A 130 0.69 -3.77 23.40
CA GLY A 130 -0.67 -3.56 23.88
C GLY A 130 -1.74 -3.87 22.82
N ALA A 131 -3.00 -3.58 23.13
CA ALA A 131 -4.07 -3.66 22.13
C ALA A 131 -3.85 -2.61 21.02
N CYS A 132 -4.30 -2.90 19.80
CA CYS A 132 -4.39 -1.88 18.76
C CYS A 132 -5.61 -1.00 19.00
N HIS A 133 -5.40 0.32 19.01
CA HIS A 133 -6.44 1.33 19.09
C HIS A 133 -6.62 1.97 17.73
N LEU A 134 -7.88 2.11 17.30
CA LEU A 134 -8.24 2.65 16.00
C LEU A 134 -8.98 3.97 16.14
N THR A 135 -8.48 4.99 15.46
CA THR A 135 -9.09 6.32 15.40
C THR A 135 -8.91 6.85 14.00
N ASP A 136 -10.01 7.19 13.32
CA ASP A 136 -10.00 7.87 12.01
C ASP A 136 -9.03 7.30 10.96
N GLY A 137 -8.88 5.98 10.88
CA GLY A 137 -7.98 5.34 9.91
C GLY A 137 -6.52 5.18 10.39
N PHE A 138 -6.16 5.73 11.53
CA PHE A 138 -4.90 5.44 12.22
C PHE A 138 -5.05 4.21 13.11
N VAL A 139 -3.98 3.43 13.21
CA VAL A 139 -3.83 2.32 14.16
C VAL A 139 -2.64 2.60 15.05
N THR A 140 -2.91 2.79 16.34
CA THR A 140 -1.88 3.02 17.36
C THR A 140 -1.83 1.86 18.33
N GLN A 141 -0.73 1.72 19.06
CA GLN A 141 -0.53 0.65 20.02
C GLN A 141 0.45 1.10 21.09
N THR A 142 0.13 0.84 22.35
CA THR A 142 1.08 1.03 23.45
C THR A 142 2.19 -0.02 23.35
N ARG A 143 3.44 0.42 23.36
CA ARG A 143 4.63 -0.44 23.34
C ARG A 143 5.55 -0.02 24.47
N ALA A 144 5.76 -0.92 25.43
CA ALA A 144 6.46 -0.60 26.67
C ALA A 144 5.86 0.66 27.33
N ASN A 145 6.56 1.80 27.29
CA ASN A 145 6.14 3.04 27.93
C ASN A 145 5.72 4.16 26.96
N THR A 146 5.57 3.88 25.67
CA THR A 146 5.19 4.89 24.68
C THR A 146 4.05 4.41 23.79
N THR A 147 3.34 5.36 23.18
CA THR A 147 2.35 5.05 22.15
C THR A 147 3.03 5.05 20.79
N ALA A 148 2.90 3.96 20.04
CA ALA A 148 3.45 3.85 18.70
C ALA A 148 2.34 3.98 17.64
N LEU A 149 2.64 4.67 16.55
CA LEU A 149 1.84 4.57 15.32
C LEU A 149 2.24 3.29 14.59
N VAL A 150 1.29 2.38 14.39
CA VAL A 150 1.55 1.07 13.77
C VAL A 150 1.24 1.10 12.28
N ALA A 151 0.10 1.69 11.92
CA ALA A 151 -0.35 1.80 10.54
C ALA A 151 -1.31 2.97 10.34
N VAL A 152 -1.43 3.41 9.09
CA VAL A 152 -2.45 4.36 8.61
C VAL A 152 -3.08 3.80 7.35
N ALA A 153 -4.41 3.76 7.31
CA ALA A 153 -5.15 3.38 6.12
C ALA A 153 -5.75 4.63 5.45
N VAL A 154 -5.52 4.75 4.14
CA VAL A 154 -6.01 5.86 3.32
C VAL A 154 -6.60 5.35 2.01
N ASP A 155 -7.59 6.05 1.51
CA ASP A 155 -8.11 5.92 0.15
C ASP A 155 -7.58 7.06 -0.70
N VAL A 156 -7.02 6.74 -1.85
CA VAL A 156 -6.60 7.70 -2.85
C VAL A 156 -7.54 7.58 -4.04
N ARG A 157 -8.12 8.71 -4.43
CA ARG A 157 -8.95 8.84 -5.64
C ARG A 157 -8.22 9.73 -6.61
N VAL A 158 -8.10 9.28 -7.85
CA VAL A 158 -7.51 10.02 -8.94
C VAL A 158 -8.57 10.18 -10.01
N ARG A 159 -8.88 11.42 -10.37
CA ARG A 159 -9.79 11.75 -11.46
C ARG A 159 -8.98 12.42 -12.56
N GLY A 160 -8.90 11.74 -13.71
CA GLY A 160 -8.22 12.24 -14.90
C GLY A 160 -9.13 12.14 -16.13
N PRO A 161 -8.60 12.46 -17.32
CA PRO A 161 -9.36 12.41 -18.58
C PRO A 161 -9.91 11.02 -18.90
N GLY A 162 -9.22 9.95 -18.45
CA GLY A 162 -9.64 8.56 -18.65
C GLY A 162 -10.66 8.03 -17.64
N GLY A 163 -11.09 8.85 -16.67
CA GLY A 163 -12.07 8.50 -15.64
C GLY A 163 -11.53 8.57 -14.20
N GLU A 164 -12.28 7.99 -13.27
CA GLU A 164 -11.91 7.93 -11.85
C GLU A 164 -11.30 6.56 -11.48
N THR A 165 -10.11 6.59 -10.89
CA THR A 165 -9.43 5.44 -10.29
C THR A 165 -9.40 5.60 -8.78
N ARG A 166 -9.73 4.53 -8.05
CA ARG A 166 -9.63 4.48 -6.58
C ARG A 166 -8.69 3.38 -6.15
N ALA A 167 -7.88 3.67 -5.13
CA ALA A 167 -7.01 2.69 -4.49
C ALA A 167 -7.00 2.92 -2.99
N THR A 168 -7.15 1.83 -2.22
CA THR A 168 -6.90 1.84 -0.78
C THR A 168 -5.44 1.47 -0.53
N PHE A 169 -4.80 2.15 0.42
CA PHE A 169 -3.45 1.87 0.88
C PHE A 169 -3.46 1.74 2.41
N VAL A 170 -2.72 0.75 2.92
CA VAL A 170 -2.36 0.67 4.32
C VAL A 170 -0.85 0.83 4.41
N VAL A 171 -0.41 1.94 4.99
CA VAL A 171 1.01 2.23 5.20
C VAL A 171 1.35 1.83 6.62
N ARG A 172 2.32 0.92 6.77
CA ARG A 172 2.79 0.40 8.06
C ARG A 172 4.10 1.09 8.44
N ASP A 173 4.41 1.12 9.72
CA ASP A 173 5.74 1.47 10.22
C ASP A 173 6.83 0.58 9.58
N VAL A 174 8.09 1.06 9.54
CA VAL A 174 9.26 0.63 8.74
C VAL A 174 9.78 -0.80 9.01
N ARG A 175 8.95 -1.73 9.50
CA ARG A 175 9.21 -3.17 9.49
C ARG A 175 8.27 -4.00 8.60
N GLY A 176 7.47 -3.36 7.75
CA GLY A 176 6.86 -4.09 6.63
C GLY A 176 5.67 -3.37 6.03
N ALA A 177 5.89 -2.60 4.96
CA ALA A 177 4.80 -2.14 4.12
C ALA A 177 4.29 -3.31 3.25
N VAL A 178 3.08 -3.79 3.53
CA VAL A 178 2.33 -4.68 2.62
C VAL A 178 1.18 -3.86 2.09
N ALA A 179 1.20 -3.58 0.78
CA ALA A 179 0.12 -2.86 0.12
C ALA A 179 -1.06 -3.83 -0.11
N ASP A 180 -2.16 -3.71 0.63
CA ASP A 180 -3.44 -4.30 0.22
C ASP A 180 -4.11 -3.35 -0.78
N ARG A 181 -3.88 -3.59 -2.07
CA ARG A 181 -4.43 -2.79 -3.17
C ARG A 181 -5.79 -3.38 -3.56
N ARG A 182 -6.88 -2.75 -3.13
CA ARG A 182 -8.21 -2.99 -3.72
C ARG A 182 -8.59 -1.83 -4.62
N ILE A 183 -8.67 -2.10 -5.93
CA ILE A 183 -9.14 -1.15 -6.95
C ILE A 183 -10.62 -1.43 -7.19
N GLY A 184 -11.47 -0.42 -6.98
CA GLY A 184 -12.90 -0.50 -7.27
C GLY A 184 -13.34 0.68 -8.13
N ARG A 185 -13.78 0.40 -9.37
CA ARG A 185 -14.34 1.39 -10.30
C ARG A 185 -15.86 1.52 -10.07
N ARG A 186 -16.36 2.76 -9.97
CA ARG A 186 -17.76 3.07 -10.35
C ARG A 186 -17.67 3.81 -11.69
N SER A 187 -18.31 3.27 -12.72
CA SER A 187 -18.62 4.04 -13.94
C SER A 187 -19.61 5.14 -13.53
N ASN A 188 -19.25 6.40 -13.81
CA ASN A 188 -20.26 7.42 -13.98
C ASN A 188 -20.80 7.23 -15.40
N ASP A 189 -21.94 6.56 -15.52
CA ASP A 189 -22.85 6.81 -16.62
C ASP A 189 -23.85 7.85 -16.10
N GLU A 190 -23.69 9.09 -16.55
CA GLU A 190 -24.73 10.08 -16.87
C GLU A 190 -24.09 11.42 -17.26
#